data_AF-A0AA37HAS3-F1
#
_entry.id   AF-A0AA37HAS3-F1
#
_cell.length_a   1.000
_cell.length_b   1.000
_cell.length_c   1.000
_cell.angle_alpha   90.00
_cell.angle_beta   90.00
_cell.angle_gamma   90.00
#
_symmetry.space_group_name_H-M   'P 1'
#
loop_
_entity.id
_entity.type
_entity.pdbx_description
1 polymer ?
#
loop_
_entity_poly.entity_id
_entity_poly.type
_entity_poly.pdbx_seq_one_letter_code
_entity_poly.pdbx_strand_id
1 'polypeptide(L)' 'MGLIADDVPAAFAPAVAAGAMPVAEPVTKPWGQIVAYVRGRDGVLVELGSAMVG' A
#
# COMPACT_ATOMS: atom_id res chain seq x y z
N MET A 1 -7.69 -6.94 2.31
CA MET A 1 -6.56 -7.90 2.22
C MET A 1 -5.27 -7.12 2.44
N GLY A 2 -4.27 -7.70 3.10
CA GLY A 2 -2.97 -7.05 3.33
C GLY A 2 -1.87 -7.73 2.54
N LEU A 3 -1.02 -6.94 1.88
CA LEU A 3 0.17 -7.40 1.18
C LEU A 3 1.39 -6.74 1.81
N ILE A 4 2.42 -7.55 2.05
CA ILE A 4 3.71 -7.05 2.50
C ILE A 4 4.59 -6.75 1.28
N ALA A 5 5.14 -5.55 1.23
CA ALA A 5 6.06 -5.11 0.19
C ALA A 5 7.32 -4.50 0.85
N ASP A 6 8.49 -4.84 0.32
CA ASP A 6 9.76 -4.27 0.83
C ASP A 6 9.79 -2.74 0.66
N ASP A 7 9.23 -2.24 -0.44
CA ASP A 7 9.07 -0.81 -0.74
C ASP A 7 7.61 -0.54 -1.12
N VAL A 8 6.85 0.00 -0.16
CA VAL A 8 5.43 0.33 -0.34
C VAL A 8 5.23 1.42 -1.38
N PRO A 9 5.96 2.55 -1.40
CA PRO A 9 5.90 3.52 -2.49
C PRO A 9 6.11 2.90 -3.89
N ALA A 10 7.13 2.04 -4.04
CA ALA A 10 7.41 1.38 -5.32
C ALA A 10 6.33 0.37 -5.72
N ALA A 11 5.61 -0.24 -4.78
CA ALA A 11 4.46 -1.09 -5.06
C ALA A 11 3.16 -0.30 -5.32
N PHE A 12 3.01 0.86 -4.70
CA PHE A 12 1.81 1.70 -4.80
C PHE A 12 1.65 2.33 -6.19
N ALA A 13 2.72 2.92 -6.74
CA ALA A 13 2.63 3.62 -8.02
C ALA A 13 2.19 2.70 -9.20
N PRO A 14 2.73 1.48 -9.37
CA PRO A 14 2.26 0.53 -10.37
C PRO A 14 0.81 0.09 -10.14
N ALA A 15 0.38 -0.09 -8.88
CA ALA A 15 -0.99 -0.47 -8.58
C ALA A 15 -2.00 0.60 -9.05
N VAL A 16 -1.69 1.87 -8.80
CA VAL A 16 -2.48 3.00 -9.29
C VAL A 16 -2.45 3.08 -10.83
N ALA A 17 -1.26 2.92 -11.43
CA ALA A 17 -1.12 2.91 -12.90
C ALA A 17 -1.89 1.74 -13.57
N ALA A 18 -2.04 0.62 -12.87
CA ALA A 18 -2.85 -0.53 -13.31
C ALA A 18 -4.37 -0.33 -13.15
N GLY A 19 -4.79 0.84 -12.67
CA GLY A 19 -6.20 1.22 -12.51
C GLY A 19 -6.78 0.96 -11.12
N ALA A 20 -5.95 0.71 -10.10
CA ALA A 20 -6.42 0.77 -8.72
C ALA A 20 -6.66 2.23 -8.31
N MET A 21 -7.71 2.48 -7.55
CA MET A 21 -7.99 3.80 -7.00
C MET A 21 -7.14 4.02 -5.75
N PRO A 22 -6.33 5.09 -5.68
CA PRO A 22 -5.61 5.44 -4.45
C PRO A 22 -6.61 5.84 -3.36
N VAL A 23 -6.55 5.18 -2.21
CA VAL A 23 -7.39 5.47 -1.04
C VAL A 23 -6.59 6.23 0.03
N ALA A 24 -5.34 5.82 0.26
CA ALA A 24 -4.39 6.56 1.04
C ALA A 24 -2.98 6.35 0.48
N GLU A 25 -2.25 7.44 0.34
CA GLU A 25 -0.86 7.41 -0.11
C GLU A 25 0.05 6.73 0.93
N PRO A 26 1.24 6.25 0.54
CA PRO A 26 2.22 5.70 1.46
C PRO A 26 2.57 6.67 2.59
N VAL A 27 2.34 6.25 3.83
CA VAL A 27 2.64 7.00 5.04
C VAL A 27 3.49 6.16 5.99
N THR A 28 4.56 6.76 6.50
CA THR A 28 5.38 6.16 7.57
C THR A 28 4.69 6.35 8.91
N LYS A 29 4.40 5.26 9.60
CA LYS A 29 3.82 5.23 10.95
C LYS A 29 4.89 5.55 12.00
N PRO A 30 4.50 6.01 13.20
CA PRO A 30 5.45 6.36 14.27
C PRO A 30 6.38 5.23 14.72
N TRP A 31 5.99 3.97 14.49
CA TRP A 31 6.77 2.77 14.78
C TRP A 31 7.60 2.26 13.59
N GLY A 32 7.75 3.06 12.52
CA GLY A 32 8.65 2.76 11.40
C GLY A 32 8.05 1.97 10.24
N GLN A 33 6.80 1.49 10.33
CA GLN A 33 6.13 0.80 9.21
C GLN A 33 5.63 1.81 8.17
N ILE A 34 5.78 1.51 6.88
CA ILE A 34 5.12 2.25 5.81
C ILE A 34 3.81 1.57 5.44
N VAL A 35 2.72 2.32 5.31
CA VAL A 35 1.39 1.80 4.94
C VAL A 35 0.76 2.65 3.85
N ALA A 36 0.14 2.01 2.86
CA ALA A 36 -0.69 2.63 1.84
C ALA A 36 -1.97 1.82 1.61
N TYR A 37 -2.99 2.45 1.02
CA TYR A 37 -4.24 1.78 0.68
C TYR A 37 -4.65 2.08 -0.76
N VAL A 38 -5.03 1.03 -1.48
CA VAL A 38 -5.62 1.12 -2.82
C VAL A 38 -6.90 0.31 -2.88
N ARG A 39 -7.81 0.72 -3.75
CA ARG A 39 -9.04 -0.02 -4.05
C ARG A 39 -8.98 -0.58 -5.46
N GLY A 40 -9.10 -1.89 -5.59
CA GLY A 40 -9.15 -2.57 -6.87
C GLY A 40 -10.40 -2.22 -7.69
N ARG A 41 -10.39 -2.56 -8.98
CA ARG A 41 -11.52 -2.35 -9.90
C ARG A 41 -12.77 -3.14 -9.52
N ASP A 42 -12.60 -4.24 -8.81
CA ASP A 42 -13.65 -5.05 -8.20
C ASP A 42 -14.20 -4.43 -6.89
N GLY A 43 -13.66 -3.28 -6.48
CA GLY A 43 -14.04 -2.60 -5.26
C GLY A 43 -13.39 -3.19 -4.00
N VAL A 44 -12.45 -4.11 -4.11
CA VAL A 44 -11.75 -4.68 -2.94
C VAL A 44 -10.71 -3.69 -2.41
N LEU A 45 -10.72 -3.46 -1.09
CA LEU A 45 -9.69 -2.67 -0.42
C LEU A 45 -8.45 -3.53 -0.12
N VAL A 46 -7.31 -3.04 -0.59
CA VAL A 46 -6.00 -3.65 -0.41
C VAL A 46 -5.10 -2.71 0.38
N GLU A 47 -4.54 -3.24 1.46
CA GLU A 47 -3.49 -2.60 2.23
C GLU A 47 -2.12 -3.05 1.70
N LEU A 48 -1.22 -2.08 1.49
CA LEU A 48 0.19 -2.31 1.22
C LEU A 48 0.98 -1.88 2.46
N GLY A 49 1.67 -2.82 3.10
CA GLY A 49 2.47 -2.57 4.30
C GLY A 49 3.93 -2.98 4.11
N SER A 50 4.87 -2.24 4.69
CA SER A 50 6.24 -2.70 4.80
C SER A 50 6.36 -3.74 5.91
N ALA A 51 7.40 -4.57 5.86
CA ALA A 51 7.78 -5.36 7.03
C ALA A 51 8.06 -4.41 8.22
N MET A 52 7.68 -4.84 9.42
CA MET A 52 8.09 -4.16 10.65
C MET A 52 9.57 -4.45 10.87
N VAL A 53 10.39 -3.40 11.01
CA VAL A 53 11.75 -3.57 11.54
C VAL A 53 11.59 -3.82 13.04
N GLY A 54 11.86 -5.06 13.47
CA GLY A 54 11.89 -5.47 14.88
C GLY A 54 13.19 -5.08 15.56
#